data_AF-A0A3P7E521-F1
#
_entry.id   AF-A0A3P7E521-F1
#
_cell.length_a   1.000
_cell.length_b   1.000
_cell.length_c   1.000
_cell.angle_alpha   90.00
_cell.angle_beta   90.00
_cell.angle_gamma   90.00
#
_symmetry.space_group_name_H-M   'P 1'
#
loop_
_entity.id
_entity.type
_entity.pdbx_description
1 polymer ?
#
loop_
_entity_poly.entity_id
_entity_poly.type
_entity_poly.pdbx_seq_one_letter_code
_entity_poly.pdbx_strand_id
1 'polypeptide(L)'
;MGRNCIGESSEQNICVEVACSTWQEWGEWSTCSAKCNFGISTRRRLCHGIFCPGKRVEVTSCHAGRCAMWSTWQEWSECSVTCDSGIKQRYRNCIGDNCIGSAEDMQYCETGVSCPQWTKWTAWSRCSHDCGIGERIRYRECSTAGESADSCKGQKSVRF
;
A
#
# COMPACT_ATOMS: atom_id res chain seq x y z
N MET A 1 46.56 32.47 -88.32
CA MET A 1 47.02 32.96 -87.00
C MET A 1 46.27 32.20 -85.91
N GLY A 2 46.82 31.07 -85.43
CA GLY A 2 46.21 30.31 -84.33
C GLY A 2 46.79 30.80 -83.01
N ARG A 3 45.95 31.32 -82.11
CA ARG A 3 46.39 31.69 -80.76
C ARG A 3 46.66 30.40 -79.98
N ASN A 4 47.93 30.18 -79.66
CA ASN A 4 48.37 29.12 -78.75
C ASN A 4 47.76 29.40 -77.38
N CYS A 5 46.79 28.60 -76.95
CA CYS A 5 46.38 28.60 -75.55
C CYS A 5 47.44 27.84 -74.76
N ILE A 6 48.09 28.54 -73.82
CA ILE A 6 49.06 27.94 -72.90
C ILE A 6 48.29 27.60 -71.63
N GLY A 7 48.14 26.31 -71.37
CA GLY A 7 47.41 25.80 -70.22
C GLY A 7 46.90 24.40 -70.52
N GLU A 8 46.88 23.55 -69.50
CA GLU A 8 46.28 22.23 -69.63
C GLU A 8 44.78 22.39 -69.93
N SER A 9 44.27 21.67 -70.94
CA SER A 9 42.88 21.80 -71.38
C SER A 9 41.87 21.21 -70.39
N SER A 10 42.35 20.65 -69.29
CA SER A 10 41.53 19.91 -68.33
C SER A 10 42.14 19.99 -66.94
N GLU A 11 41.36 20.47 -66.00
CA GLU A 11 41.63 20.37 -64.57
C GLU A 11 40.83 19.18 -64.03
N GLN A 12 41.50 18.20 -63.41
CA GLN A 12 40.84 17.06 -62.78
C GLN A 12 40.87 17.25 -61.27
N ASN A 13 39.73 17.63 -60.69
CA ASN A 13 39.55 17.58 -59.25
C ASN A 13 39.12 16.15 -58.86
N ILE A 14 39.88 15.50 -57.99
CA ILE A 14 39.46 14.23 -57.39
C ILE A 14 38.28 14.55 -56.47
N CYS A 15 37.06 14.26 -56.93
CA CYS A 15 35.94 14.09 -56.02
C CYS A 15 36.16 12.76 -55.29
N VAL A 16 36.61 12.82 -54.04
CA VAL A 16 36.51 11.65 -53.18
C VAL A 16 35.02 11.49 -52.92
N GLU A 17 34.36 10.60 -53.65
CA GLU A 17 33.02 10.11 -53.34
C GLU A 17 33.08 9.38 -52.00
N VAL A 18 33.15 10.14 -50.90
CA VAL A 18 32.87 9.60 -49.59
C VAL A 18 31.44 9.09 -49.66
N ALA A 19 31.25 7.78 -49.46
CA ALA A 19 29.94 7.15 -49.44
C ALA A 19 28.95 8.06 -48.69
N CYS A 20 27.84 8.40 -49.35
CA CYS A 20 26.89 9.36 -48.81
C CYS A 20 26.46 8.93 -47.40
N SER A 21 26.63 9.82 -46.43
CA SER A 21 26.25 9.51 -45.06
C SER A 21 24.74 9.48 -44.93
N THR A 22 24.16 8.34 -44.55
CA THR A 22 22.71 8.15 -44.46
C THR A 22 22.30 7.59 -43.10
N TRP A 23 21.11 7.95 -42.64
CA TRP A 23 20.54 7.35 -41.44
C TRP A 23 20.09 5.93 -41.73
N GLN A 24 20.40 5.00 -40.83
CA GLN A 24 19.68 3.74 -40.75
C GLN A 24 18.24 3.98 -40.25
N GLU A 25 17.41 2.96 -40.42
CA GLU A 25 16.07 2.95 -39.82
C GLU A 25 16.12 3.21 -38.31
N TRP A 26 15.04 3.81 -37.82
CA TRP A 26 14.87 3.96 -36.38
C TRP A 26 14.72 2.57 -35.74
N GLY A 27 15.47 2.35 -34.66
CA GLY A 27 15.18 1.23 -33.78
C GLY A 27 13.85 1.39 -33.06
N GLU A 28 13.43 0.32 -32.40
CA GLU A 28 12.22 0.30 -31.58
C GLU A 28 12.25 1.35 -30.46
N TRP A 29 11.05 1.78 -30.06
CA TRP A 29 10.91 2.60 -28.86
C TRP A 29 11.24 1.76 -27.62
N SER A 30 12.00 2.35 -26.70
CA SER A 30 12.18 1.78 -25.37
C SER A 30 10.85 1.66 -24.64
N THR A 31 10.81 0.80 -23.62
CA THR A 31 9.76 0.87 -22.60
C THR A 31 9.72 2.26 -21.96
N CYS A 32 8.57 2.59 -21.37
CA CYS A 32 8.38 3.85 -20.69
C CYS A 32 9.37 3.95 -19.51
N SER A 33 10.05 5.08 -19.38
CA SER A 33 11.01 5.31 -18.29
C SER A 33 10.37 5.29 -16.90
N ALA A 34 9.07 5.58 -16.84
CA ALA A 34 8.29 5.57 -15.60
C ALA A 34 7.55 4.25 -15.44
N LYS A 35 7.48 3.75 -14.20
CA LYS A 35 6.68 2.56 -13.85
C LYS A 35 5.18 2.83 -13.86
N CYS A 36 4.81 4.09 -13.65
CA CYS A 36 3.44 4.57 -13.60
C CYS A 36 3.42 6.09 -13.87
N ASN A 37 2.23 6.62 -14.14
CA ASN A 37 1.96 7.96 -14.65
C ASN A 37 2.79 8.26 -15.91
N PHE A 38 3.33 9.46 -16.01
CA PHE A 38 4.02 9.94 -17.20
C PHE A 38 5.51 9.64 -17.14
N GLY A 39 6.06 9.26 -18.28
CA GLY A 39 7.49 9.12 -18.49
C GLY A 39 7.85 9.46 -19.93
N ILE A 40 9.03 8.99 -20.34
CA ILE A 40 9.49 9.11 -21.72
C ILE A 40 9.87 7.75 -22.29
N SER A 41 9.60 7.58 -23.58
CA SER A 41 10.15 6.50 -24.40
C SER A 41 11.18 7.09 -25.36
N THR A 42 12.25 6.35 -25.59
CA THR A 42 13.37 6.79 -26.42
C THR A 42 13.62 5.79 -27.53
N ARG A 43 13.82 6.27 -28.75
CA ARG A 43 14.32 5.45 -29.87
C ARG A 43 15.62 6.03 -30.42
N ARG A 44 16.43 5.17 -31.01
CA ARG A 44 17.77 5.53 -31.51
C ARG A 44 17.94 5.00 -32.93
N ARG A 45 18.72 5.71 -33.72
CA ARG A 45 19.18 5.27 -35.05
C ARG A 45 20.67 5.46 -35.18
N LEU A 46 21.30 4.66 -36.04
CA LEU A 46 22.73 4.76 -36.32
C LEU A 46 22.96 5.53 -37.63
N CYS A 47 24.07 6.26 -37.68
CA CYS A 47 24.51 6.91 -38.90
C CYS A 47 25.42 5.94 -39.65
N HIS A 48 25.11 5.66 -40.91
CA HIS A 48 26.02 5.01 -41.83
C HIS A 48 26.85 6.10 -42.49
N GLY A 49 28.07 6.36 -42.01
CA GLY A 49 28.97 7.39 -42.53
C GLY A 49 29.57 8.29 -41.46
N ILE A 50 30.11 9.44 -41.86
CA ILE A 50 30.86 10.36 -40.98
C ILE A 50 29.93 11.42 -40.37
N PHE A 51 28.95 11.91 -41.14
CA PHE A 51 28.06 12.98 -40.71
C PHE A 51 26.66 12.80 -41.27
N CYS A 52 25.70 12.48 -40.39
CA CYS A 52 24.29 12.45 -40.75
C CYS A 52 23.56 13.64 -40.11
N PRO A 53 22.94 14.54 -40.89
CA PRO A 53 22.25 15.71 -40.35
C PRO A 53 20.98 15.32 -39.58
N GLY A 54 20.70 16.01 -38.47
CA GLY A 54 19.52 15.80 -37.63
C GLY A 54 19.79 14.98 -36.36
N LYS A 55 18.71 14.51 -35.71
CA LYS A 55 18.81 13.84 -34.40
C LYS A 55 19.12 12.35 -34.54
N ARG A 56 20.02 11.83 -33.70
CA ARG A 56 20.32 10.40 -33.55
C ARG A 56 19.42 9.68 -32.53
N VAL A 57 18.79 10.47 -31.66
CA VAL A 57 17.88 10.02 -30.59
C VAL A 57 16.61 10.84 -30.69
N GLU A 58 15.48 10.16 -30.59
CA GLU A 58 14.18 10.79 -30.41
C GLU A 58 13.57 10.38 -29.07
N VAL A 59 12.84 11.32 -28.48
CA VAL A 59 12.19 11.17 -27.18
C VAL A 59 10.73 11.54 -27.36
N THR A 60 9.83 10.71 -26.85
CA THR A 60 8.39 10.97 -26.84
C THR A 60 7.81 10.72 -25.45
N SER A 61 6.69 11.37 -25.13
CA SER A 61 5.95 11.13 -23.90
C SER A 61 5.27 9.76 -23.93
N CYS A 62 5.27 9.06 -22.81
CA CYS A 62 4.51 7.83 -22.59
C CYS A 62 3.71 7.91 -21.30
N HIS A 63 2.68 7.07 -21.19
CA HIS A 63 1.86 6.93 -19.99
C HIS A 63 1.81 5.46 -19.58
N ALA A 64 2.34 5.15 -18.40
CA ALA A 64 2.48 3.80 -17.86
C ALA A 64 1.33 3.42 -16.90
N GLY A 65 0.13 3.94 -17.12
CA GLY A 65 -1.01 3.75 -16.22
C GLY A 65 -0.93 4.62 -14.95
N ARG A 66 -1.82 4.43 -13.99
CA ARG A 66 -1.80 5.22 -12.73
C ARG A 66 -0.90 4.55 -11.69
N CYS A 67 -0.20 5.36 -10.90
CA CYS A 67 0.54 4.82 -9.75
C CYS A 67 -0.38 4.24 -8.71
N ALA A 68 0.06 3.15 -8.07
CA ALA A 68 -0.64 2.60 -6.92
C ALA A 68 -0.57 3.58 -5.74
N MET A 69 -1.70 3.78 -5.09
CA MET A 69 -1.81 4.66 -3.93
C MET A 69 -2.83 4.13 -2.93
N TRP A 70 -2.66 4.48 -1.67
CA TRP A 70 -3.65 4.18 -0.65
C TRP A 70 -4.84 5.13 -0.75
N SER A 71 -6.05 4.60 -0.55
CA SER A 71 -7.19 5.44 -0.20
C SER A 71 -6.94 6.16 1.12
N THR A 72 -7.81 7.13 1.45
CA THR A 72 -7.91 7.59 2.82
C THR A 72 -8.22 6.40 3.74
N TRP A 73 -7.77 6.49 4.98
CA TRP A 73 -8.23 5.58 6.01
C TRP A 73 -9.74 5.74 6.20
N GLN A 74 -10.41 4.62 6.44
CA GLN A 74 -11.74 4.64 7.03
C GLN A 74 -11.66 5.19 8.45
N GLU A 75 -12.82 5.56 8.98
CA GLU A 75 -12.94 5.85 10.40
C GLU A 75 -12.49 4.64 11.25
N TRP A 76 -12.01 4.93 12.44
CA TRP A 76 -11.73 3.88 13.41
C TRP A 76 -13.02 3.13 13.76
N SER A 77 -12.92 1.82 13.94
CA SER A 77 -13.96 1.03 14.57
C SER A 77 -14.20 1.50 16.00
N GLU A 78 -15.32 1.06 16.56
CA GLU A 78 -15.52 1.05 18.00
C GLU A 78 -14.44 0.21 18.70
N CYS A 79 -14.26 0.44 19.99
CA CYS A 79 -13.38 -0.37 20.82
C CYS A 79 -13.89 -1.82 20.86
N SER A 80 -12.98 -2.81 20.79
CA SER A 80 -13.33 -4.23 20.82
C SER A 80 -14.05 -4.69 22.10
N VAL A 81 -14.07 -3.83 23.12
CA VAL A 81 -14.69 -4.06 24.43
C VAL A 81 -15.46 -2.81 24.84
N THR A 82 -16.45 -3.00 25.71
CA THR A 82 -17.23 -1.93 26.33
C THR A 82 -16.75 -1.54 27.72
N CYS A 83 -15.77 -2.28 28.26
CA CYS A 83 -15.19 -2.07 29.58
C CYS A 83 -13.67 -2.34 29.57
N ASP A 84 -12.97 -1.78 30.55
CA ASP A 84 -11.53 -1.70 30.69
C ASP A 84 -10.86 -1.15 29.41
N SER A 85 -10.03 -1.96 28.77
CA SER A 85 -9.23 -1.59 27.60
C SER A 85 -9.33 -2.64 26.50
N GLY A 86 -9.27 -2.19 25.26
CA GLY A 86 -9.32 -3.05 24.09
C GLY A 86 -8.54 -2.48 22.92
N ILE A 87 -8.94 -2.90 21.73
CA ILE A 87 -8.31 -2.51 20.47
C ILE A 87 -9.39 -1.96 19.54
N LYS A 88 -9.08 -0.88 18.85
CA LYS A 88 -9.84 -0.39 17.69
C LYS A 88 -9.00 -0.57 16.43
N GLN A 89 -9.68 -0.80 15.32
CA GLN A 89 -9.10 -1.09 14.02
C GLN A 89 -9.56 -0.06 13.00
N ARG A 90 -8.73 0.22 12.00
CA ARG A 90 -9.14 0.95 10.80
C ARG A 90 -8.53 0.31 9.56
N TYR A 91 -9.20 0.51 8.44
CA TYR A 91 -8.81 -0.09 7.18
C TYR A 91 -8.68 0.96 6.08
N ARG A 92 -7.91 0.64 5.06
CA ARG A 92 -7.79 1.41 3.82
C ARG A 92 -7.63 0.46 2.64
N ASN A 93 -8.01 0.93 1.46
CA ASN A 93 -7.93 0.14 0.23
C ASN A 93 -6.73 0.57 -0.62
N CYS A 94 -6.10 -0.39 -1.28
CA CYS A 94 -5.11 -0.10 -2.31
C CYS A 94 -5.82 0.25 -3.63
N ILE A 95 -5.49 1.40 -4.20
CA ILE A 95 -5.95 1.84 -5.51
C ILE A 95 -4.82 1.60 -6.50
N GLY A 96 -4.94 0.60 -7.36
CA GLY A 96 -3.90 0.17 -8.30
C GLY A 96 -3.18 -1.11 -7.85
N ASP A 97 -2.05 -1.40 -8.48
CA ASP A 97 -1.32 -2.64 -8.24
C ASP A 97 -0.20 -2.46 -7.21
N ASN A 98 -0.23 -3.25 -6.14
CA ASN A 98 0.86 -3.39 -5.17
C ASN A 98 1.22 -2.11 -4.39
N CYS A 99 0.33 -1.67 -3.50
CA CYS A 99 0.64 -0.59 -2.56
C CYS A 99 1.62 -1.04 -1.48
N ILE A 100 2.62 -0.21 -1.18
CA ILE A 100 3.60 -0.47 -0.12
C ILE A 100 3.01 -0.09 1.25
N GLY A 101 3.04 -1.01 2.21
CA GLY A 101 2.55 -0.83 3.59
C GLY A 101 1.33 -1.68 3.92
N SER A 102 0.75 -1.49 5.11
CA SER A 102 -0.43 -2.25 5.56
C SER A 102 -1.75 -1.63 5.10
N ALA A 103 -2.74 -2.48 4.81
CA ALA A 103 -4.14 -2.06 4.60
C ALA A 103 -4.93 -1.92 5.92
N GLU A 104 -4.31 -2.30 7.03
CA GLU A 104 -4.90 -2.36 8.37
C GLU A 104 -3.99 -1.65 9.37
N ASP A 105 -4.60 -0.98 10.34
CA ASP A 105 -3.94 -0.36 11.47
C ASP A 105 -4.75 -0.62 12.76
N MET A 106 -4.05 -0.78 13.87
CA MET A 106 -4.60 -1.16 15.18
C MET A 106 -4.09 -0.21 16.25
N GLN A 107 -4.99 0.20 17.15
CA GLN A 107 -4.65 1.07 18.26
C GLN A 107 -5.36 0.64 19.55
N TYR A 108 -4.69 0.81 20.68
CA TYR A 108 -5.31 0.67 21.99
C TYR A 108 -6.42 1.70 22.23
N CYS A 109 -7.48 1.28 22.91
CA CYS A 109 -8.56 2.12 23.38
C CYS A 109 -8.86 1.83 24.85
N GLU A 110 -9.17 2.89 25.60
CA GLU A 110 -9.64 2.82 26.97
C GLU A 110 -11.11 3.27 26.99
N THR A 111 -11.95 2.48 27.65
CA THR A 111 -13.39 2.74 27.73
C THR A 111 -13.74 3.71 28.87
N GLY A 112 -12.85 3.85 29.85
CA GLY A 112 -13.10 4.60 31.09
C GLY A 112 -14.09 3.91 32.05
N VAL A 113 -14.52 2.70 31.75
CA VAL A 113 -15.52 1.93 32.50
C VAL A 113 -14.90 0.62 32.96
N SER A 114 -14.95 0.28 34.24
CA SER A 114 -14.39 -1.01 34.70
C SER A 114 -15.31 -2.20 34.40
N CYS A 115 -14.73 -3.32 33.97
CA CYS A 115 -15.53 -4.50 33.66
C CYS A 115 -16.28 -5.04 34.90
N PRO A 116 -17.47 -5.64 34.70
CA PRO A 116 -18.23 -6.28 35.76
C PRO A 116 -17.44 -7.41 36.40
N GLN A 117 -17.32 -7.40 37.73
CA GLN A 117 -16.64 -8.45 38.47
C GLN A 117 -17.56 -9.04 39.54
N TRP A 118 -17.40 -10.34 39.79
CA TRP A 118 -18.03 -10.96 40.94
C TRP A 118 -17.31 -10.53 42.22
N THR A 119 -18.08 -10.11 43.23
CA THR A 119 -17.56 -10.05 44.59
C THR A 119 -17.24 -11.47 45.09
N LYS A 120 -16.48 -11.55 46.18
CA LYS A 120 -16.24 -12.83 46.85
C LYS A 120 -17.57 -13.46 47.26
N TRP A 121 -17.64 -14.78 47.16
CA TRP A 121 -18.74 -15.52 47.76
C TRP A 121 -18.87 -15.19 49.25
N THR A 122 -20.10 -15.09 49.72
CA THR A 122 -20.38 -15.14 51.16
C THR A 122 -19.90 -16.47 51.74
N ALA A 123 -19.75 -16.52 53.07
CA ALA A 123 -19.66 -17.80 53.75
C ALA A 123 -20.90 -18.66 53.42
N TRP A 124 -20.73 -19.98 53.46
CA TRP A 124 -21.86 -20.90 53.40
C TRP A 124 -22.80 -20.65 54.58
N SER A 125 -24.10 -20.74 54.34
CA SER A 125 -25.10 -20.81 55.40
C SER A 125 -24.85 -22.03 56.28
N ARG A 126 -25.50 -22.04 57.45
CA ARG A 126 -25.67 -23.28 58.20
C ARG A 126 -26.42 -24.30 57.34
N CYS A 127 -26.23 -25.57 57.66
CA CYS A 127 -27.03 -26.64 57.07
C CYS A 127 -28.51 -26.40 57.39
N SER A 128 -29.40 -26.69 56.44
CA SER A 128 -30.85 -26.57 56.63
C SER A 128 -31.38 -27.50 57.72
N HIS A 129 -30.64 -28.57 58.03
CA HIS A 129 -30.97 -29.56 59.04
C HIS A 129 -29.77 -29.82 59.94
N ASP A 130 -30.02 -29.98 61.25
CA ASP A 130 -29.00 -30.36 62.22
C ASP A 130 -28.60 -31.85 62.10
N CYS A 131 -29.46 -32.69 61.48
CA CYS A 131 -29.19 -34.10 61.20
C CYS A 131 -29.83 -34.55 59.87
N GLY A 132 -29.27 -35.58 59.24
CA GLY A 132 -29.73 -36.08 57.93
C GLY A 132 -29.16 -35.32 56.72
N ILE A 133 -29.84 -35.41 55.57
CA ILE A 133 -29.47 -34.64 54.36
C ILE A 133 -30.03 -33.23 54.51
N GLY A 134 -29.17 -32.21 54.37
CA GLY A 134 -29.57 -30.81 54.34
C GLY A 134 -28.79 -30.03 53.32
N GLU A 135 -29.30 -28.84 53.01
CA GLU A 135 -28.70 -27.93 52.04
C GLU A 135 -27.98 -26.78 52.76
N ARG A 136 -26.91 -26.28 52.14
CA ARG A 136 -26.28 -25.01 52.47
C ARG A 136 -26.27 -24.10 51.25
N ILE A 137 -26.30 -22.80 51.49
CA ILE A 137 -26.42 -21.78 50.43
C ILE A 137 -25.31 -20.74 50.59
N ARG A 138 -24.75 -20.27 49.48
CA ARG A 138 -23.92 -19.06 49.43
C ARG A 138 -24.29 -18.22 48.22
N TYR A 139 -24.04 -16.93 48.28
CA TYR A 139 -24.32 -16.00 47.20
C TYR A 139 -23.17 -15.01 47.00
N ARG A 140 -23.23 -14.23 45.92
CA ARG A 140 -22.29 -13.17 45.56
C ARG A 140 -23.03 -12.06 44.81
N GLU A 141 -22.37 -10.93 44.61
CA GLU A 141 -22.92 -9.76 43.91
C GLU A 141 -22.02 -9.37 42.73
N CYS A 142 -22.62 -8.79 41.68
CA CYS A 142 -21.88 -8.31 40.52
C CYS A 142 -21.57 -6.82 40.73
N SER A 143 -20.29 -6.45 40.84
CA SER A 143 -19.86 -5.06 40.87
C SER A 143 -19.86 -4.51 39.45
N THR A 144 -20.73 -3.55 39.16
CA THR A 144 -20.89 -2.94 37.82
C THR A 144 -20.58 -1.46 37.92
N ALA A 145 -19.47 -1.01 37.33
CA ALA A 145 -19.13 0.41 37.28
C ALA A 145 -19.82 1.09 36.10
N GLY A 146 -21.16 1.07 36.05
CA GLY A 146 -21.95 1.70 34.97
C GLY A 146 -22.61 0.72 33.98
N GLU A 147 -22.45 -0.59 34.17
CA GLU A 147 -23.18 -1.63 33.43
C GLU A 147 -24.39 -2.19 34.22
N SER A 148 -25.19 -3.05 33.58
CA SER A 148 -26.34 -3.71 34.19
C SER A 148 -25.91 -4.77 35.23
N ALA A 149 -26.68 -4.93 36.31
CA ALA A 149 -26.40 -5.91 37.38
C ALA A 149 -26.34 -7.39 36.91
N ASP A 150 -26.84 -7.70 35.71
CA ASP A 150 -26.82 -9.04 35.09
C ASP A 150 -25.63 -9.26 34.13
N SER A 151 -24.67 -8.32 34.06
CA SER A 151 -23.52 -8.46 33.15
C SER A 151 -22.57 -9.58 33.55
N CYS A 152 -22.47 -9.94 34.85
CA CYS A 152 -21.59 -11.00 35.29
C CYS A 152 -22.12 -12.39 34.90
N LYS A 153 -21.32 -13.17 34.15
CA LYS A 153 -21.69 -14.53 33.77
C LYS A 153 -21.60 -15.52 34.94
N GLY A 154 -22.58 -16.42 35.04
CA GLY A 154 -22.63 -17.52 36.02
C GLY A 154 -23.66 -17.30 37.13
N GLN A 155 -23.74 -18.25 38.06
CA GLN A 155 -24.77 -18.22 39.11
C GLN A 155 -24.45 -17.18 40.20
N LYS A 156 -25.47 -16.42 40.60
CA LYS A 156 -25.44 -15.48 41.73
C LYS A 156 -25.54 -16.19 43.08
N SER A 157 -26.21 -17.34 43.11
CA SER A 157 -26.41 -18.17 44.31
C SER A 157 -26.25 -19.65 43.95
N VAL A 158 -25.58 -20.41 44.81
CA VAL A 158 -25.45 -21.87 44.68
C VAL A 158 -25.94 -22.55 45.96
N ARG A 159 -26.51 -23.75 45.80
CA ARG A 159 -26.93 -24.64 46.87
C ARG A 159 -26.13 -25.94 46.79
N PHE A 160 -25.80 -26.53 47.94
CA PHE A 160 -25.10 -27.82 48.03
C PHE A 160 -25.73 -28.65 49.13
#